data_AF-A0A2C9DX14-F1
#
_entry.id   AF-A0A2C9DX14-F1
#
_cell.length_a   1.000
_cell.length_b   1.000
_cell.length_c   1.000
_cell.angle_alpha   90.00
_cell.angle_beta   90.00
_cell.angle_gamma   90.00
#
_symmetry.space_group_name_H-M   'P 1'
#
loop_
_entity.id
_entity.type
_entity.pdbx_description
1 polymer ?
#
loop_
_entity_poly.entity_id
_entity_poly.type
_entity_poly.pdbx_seq_one_letter_code
_entity_poly.pdbx_strand_id
1 'polypeptide(L)'
;QAADSTGLQPILDILSPTDITKQAHILLDCGEDNICKPDLKLSVKSDREQIYIGDDNALTLEISAENQGEGAYEAELHVYPPQQADFTGAVRSQTLSRLSCAYKKENQTKMVVCDLGNPMKGGTKVLAELQFSVHQLSEEDTSVRFDLQIVSSNQFNNTSPRVSSTTKLAVLAKVSIRGSSSPSQVLLPIANWAVKTPPVVGDDIGPQILQVYELQNNGPSTFSKAALEVFWPY
;
A
#
# COMPACT_ATOMS: atom_id res chain seq x y z
N GLN A 1 -26.18 -18.35 42.93
CA GLN A 1 -25.15 -17.42 42.43
C GLN A 1 -23.83 -18.18 42.40
N ALA A 2 -23.12 -18.15 41.27
CA ALA A 2 -21.82 -18.81 41.12
C ALA A 2 -20.72 -17.97 41.79
N ALA A 3 -20.75 -17.89 43.12
CA ALA A 3 -19.69 -17.26 43.91
C ALA A 3 -18.88 -18.35 44.60
N ASP A 4 -17.56 -18.20 44.67
CA ASP A 4 -16.72 -19.09 45.47
C ASP A 4 -17.04 -18.91 46.97
N SER A 5 -16.60 -19.84 47.79
CA SER A 5 -16.69 -19.87 49.26
C SER A 5 -16.26 -18.58 49.97
N THR A 6 -15.50 -17.71 49.29
CA THR A 6 -15.03 -16.39 49.77
C THR A 6 -15.90 -15.21 49.30
N GLY A 7 -16.95 -15.45 48.52
CA GLY A 7 -17.84 -14.41 47.97
C GLY A 7 -17.33 -13.74 46.69
N LEU A 8 -16.22 -14.21 46.12
CA LEU A 8 -15.67 -13.68 44.87
C LEU A 8 -16.56 -14.09 43.67
N GLN A 9 -16.96 -13.11 42.87
CA GLN A 9 -17.77 -13.33 41.68
C GLN A 9 -16.89 -13.43 40.43
N PRO A 10 -17.17 -14.37 39.52
CA PRO A 10 -16.47 -14.44 38.25
C PRO A 10 -16.81 -13.23 37.39
N ILE A 11 -15.82 -12.74 36.64
CA ILE A 11 -15.98 -11.70 35.63
C ILE A 11 -15.81 -12.33 34.25
N LEU A 12 -16.67 -11.94 33.31
CA LEU A 12 -16.52 -12.32 31.91
C LEU A 12 -15.33 -11.58 31.31
N ASP A 13 -14.63 -12.22 30.38
CA ASP A 13 -13.57 -11.58 29.62
C ASP A 13 -14.11 -10.36 28.87
N ILE A 14 -13.43 -9.22 29.02
CA ILE A 14 -13.85 -7.93 28.48
C ILE A 14 -13.79 -7.90 26.94
N LEU A 15 -13.03 -8.80 26.33
CA LEU A 15 -12.89 -8.93 24.88
C LEU A 15 -13.88 -9.92 24.28
N SER A 16 -14.57 -10.70 25.11
CA SER A 16 -15.52 -11.70 24.64
C SER A 16 -16.87 -11.04 24.29
N PRO A 17 -17.42 -11.27 23.09
CA PRO A 17 -18.71 -10.71 22.70
C PRO A 17 -19.83 -11.28 23.58
N THR A 18 -20.72 -10.40 24.06
CA THR A 18 -21.85 -10.75 24.93
C THR A 18 -23.04 -11.30 24.15
N ASP A 19 -23.12 -11.00 22.86
CA ASP A 19 -24.27 -11.28 22.01
C ASP A 19 -23.84 -11.95 20.70
N ILE A 20 -24.57 -12.98 20.29
CA ILE A 20 -24.37 -13.67 19.02
C ILE A 20 -25.66 -13.52 18.20
N THR A 21 -25.56 -12.84 17.07
CA THR A 21 -26.68 -12.71 16.13
C THR A 21 -26.56 -13.75 15.02
N LYS A 22 -27.67 -14.42 14.70
CA LYS A 22 -27.79 -15.31 13.54
C LYS A 22 -29.01 -14.89 12.72
N GLN A 23 -28.92 -15.02 11.41
CA GLN A 23 -29.98 -14.68 10.48
C GLN A 23 -30.49 -15.93 9.75
N ALA A 24 -31.75 -15.91 9.34
CA ALA A 24 -32.37 -16.92 8.49
C ALA A 24 -32.92 -16.22 7.25
N HIS A 25 -32.76 -16.84 6.10
CA HIS A 25 -33.15 -16.27 4.81
C HIS A 25 -34.42 -16.92 4.29
N ILE A 26 -35.28 -16.12 3.66
CA ILE A 26 -36.43 -16.63 2.92
C ILE A 26 -35.93 -17.09 1.56
N LEU A 27 -36.18 -18.36 1.21
CA LEU A 27 -35.85 -18.89 -0.11
C LEU A 27 -36.65 -18.13 -1.17
N LEU A 28 -35.94 -17.39 -2.01
CA LEU A 28 -36.50 -16.62 -3.11
C LEU A 28 -35.61 -16.82 -4.34
N ASP A 29 -36.22 -17.13 -5.48
CA ASP A 29 -35.54 -17.28 -6.78
C ASP A 29 -34.41 -18.34 -6.83
N CYS A 30 -34.58 -19.47 -6.11
CA CYS A 30 -33.61 -20.60 -6.08
C CYS A 30 -34.00 -21.78 -7.00
N GLY A 31 -34.71 -21.52 -8.09
CA GLY A 31 -35.13 -22.56 -9.04
C GLY A 31 -36.12 -23.61 -8.48
N GLU A 32 -36.27 -24.72 -9.21
CA GLU A 32 -37.19 -25.83 -8.89
C GLU A 32 -36.69 -26.72 -7.73
N ASP A 33 -35.37 -26.79 -7.54
CA ASP A 33 -34.75 -27.60 -6.48
C ASP A 33 -34.73 -26.90 -5.12
N ASN A 34 -35.15 -25.63 -5.05
CA ASN A 34 -35.15 -24.76 -3.87
C ASN A 34 -33.75 -24.59 -3.24
N ILE A 35 -32.68 -24.78 -4.01
CA ILE A 35 -31.29 -24.69 -3.54
C ILE A 35 -30.53 -23.66 -4.37
N CYS A 36 -30.32 -22.48 -3.77
CA CYS A 36 -29.58 -21.40 -4.43
C CYS A 36 -28.10 -21.76 -4.64
N LYS A 37 -27.68 -21.90 -5.90
CA LYS A 37 -26.31 -22.14 -6.38
C LYS A 37 -25.79 -20.89 -7.11
N PRO A 38 -24.99 -20.03 -6.45
CA PRO A 38 -24.40 -18.88 -7.11
C PRO A 38 -23.24 -19.29 -8.04
N ASP A 39 -22.90 -18.41 -8.99
CA ASP A 39 -21.69 -18.51 -9.83
C ASP A 39 -20.89 -17.21 -9.65
N LEU A 40 -20.02 -17.21 -8.63
CA LEU A 40 -19.28 -16.04 -8.19
C LEU A 40 -17.97 -15.89 -8.98
N LYS A 41 -17.86 -14.80 -9.74
CA LYS A 41 -16.68 -14.44 -10.53
C LYS A 41 -16.06 -13.17 -10.01
N LEU A 42 -14.74 -13.20 -9.92
CA LEU A 42 -13.95 -12.09 -9.41
C LEU A 42 -12.84 -11.76 -10.42
N SER A 43 -12.61 -10.48 -10.62
CA SER A 43 -11.43 -9.98 -11.30
C SER A 43 -10.91 -8.74 -10.57
N VAL A 44 -9.59 -8.60 -10.56
CA VAL A 44 -8.89 -7.50 -9.91
C VAL A 44 -7.84 -6.96 -10.85
N LYS A 45 -7.69 -5.65 -10.86
CA LYS A 45 -6.64 -4.95 -11.57
C LYS A 45 -6.06 -3.87 -10.66
N SER A 46 -4.75 -3.71 -10.69
CA SER A 46 -4.08 -2.59 -10.03
C SER A 46 -4.10 -1.36 -10.95
N ASP A 47 -4.32 -0.17 -10.40
CA ASP A 47 -4.19 1.10 -11.11
C ASP A 47 -2.76 1.37 -11.59
N ARG A 48 -1.77 0.77 -10.90
CA ARG A 48 -0.34 0.88 -11.19
C ARG A 48 0.28 -0.49 -11.44
N GLU A 49 1.18 -0.57 -12.43
CA GLU A 49 1.98 -1.78 -12.69
C GLU A 49 3.17 -1.91 -11.72
N GLN A 50 3.69 -0.78 -11.25
CA GLN A 50 4.83 -0.71 -10.35
C GLN A 50 4.68 0.42 -9.32
N ILE A 51 5.29 0.23 -8.15
CA ILE A 51 5.38 1.22 -7.08
C ILE A 51 6.84 1.44 -6.66
N TYR A 52 7.18 2.65 -6.19
CA TYR A 52 8.57 3.03 -5.94
C TYR A 52 8.93 2.90 -4.46
N ILE A 53 10.00 2.17 -4.15
CA ILE A 53 10.46 2.01 -2.76
C ILE A 53 10.84 3.38 -2.18
N GLY A 54 10.38 3.66 -0.95
CA GLY A 54 10.71 4.88 -0.20
C GLY A 54 9.71 6.05 -0.34
N ASP A 55 8.66 5.88 -1.14
CA ASP A 55 7.51 6.81 -1.21
C ASP A 55 6.31 6.28 -0.41
N ASP A 56 5.39 7.17 -0.04
CA ASP A 56 4.06 6.79 0.46
C ASP A 56 3.20 6.34 -0.73
N ASN A 57 3.29 5.05 -1.06
CA ASN A 57 2.64 4.50 -2.24
C ASN A 57 1.16 4.20 -1.99
N ALA A 58 0.31 5.14 -2.39
CA ALA A 58 -1.11 4.86 -2.59
C ALA A 58 -1.29 3.94 -3.81
N LEU A 59 -1.98 2.82 -3.60
CA LEU A 59 -2.32 1.81 -4.59
C LEU A 59 -3.84 1.63 -4.61
N THR A 60 -4.44 1.64 -5.81
CA THR A 60 -5.88 1.42 -5.95
C THR A 60 -6.12 0.11 -6.67
N LEU A 61 -6.89 -0.79 -6.05
CA LEU A 61 -7.33 -2.02 -6.66
C LEU A 61 -8.73 -1.82 -7.25
N GLU A 62 -8.83 -1.92 -8.57
CA GLU A 62 -10.08 -2.00 -9.33
C GLU A 62 -10.61 -3.44 -9.26
N ILE A 63 -11.81 -3.61 -8.74
CA ILE A 63 -12.41 -4.91 -8.46
C ILE A 63 -13.75 -5.01 -9.18
N SER A 64 -13.93 -6.12 -9.89
CA SER A 64 -15.19 -6.48 -10.52
C SER A 64 -15.65 -7.82 -9.95
N ALA A 65 -16.68 -7.77 -9.12
CA ALA A 65 -17.36 -8.94 -8.54
C ALA A 65 -18.69 -9.16 -9.28
N GLU A 66 -18.91 -10.37 -9.76
CA GLU A 66 -20.08 -10.72 -10.57
C GLU A 66 -20.69 -12.02 -10.07
N ASN A 67 -22.01 -12.09 -10.02
CA ASN A 67 -22.75 -13.31 -9.76
C ASN A 67 -23.53 -13.70 -11.01
N GLN A 68 -23.14 -14.77 -11.70
CA GLN A 68 -23.79 -15.26 -12.92
C GLN A 68 -24.78 -16.41 -12.66
N GLY A 69 -24.93 -16.82 -11.40
CA GLY A 69 -25.82 -17.90 -10.98
C GLY A 69 -27.06 -17.37 -10.26
N GLU A 70 -27.49 -18.10 -9.24
CA GLU A 70 -28.63 -17.72 -8.38
C GLU A 70 -28.20 -16.82 -7.22
N GLY A 71 -29.13 -16.40 -6.36
CA GLY A 71 -28.84 -15.50 -5.24
C GLY A 71 -27.76 -16.01 -4.28
N ALA A 72 -26.75 -15.19 -4.00
CA ALA A 72 -25.74 -15.44 -2.98
C ALA A 72 -26.09 -14.71 -1.68
N TYR A 73 -26.40 -15.43 -0.61
CA TYR A 73 -26.73 -14.87 0.70
C TYR A 73 -25.46 -14.45 1.44
N GLU A 74 -25.55 -13.34 2.19
CA GLU A 74 -24.42 -12.77 2.94
C GLU A 74 -23.13 -12.73 2.09
N ALA A 75 -23.25 -12.25 0.85
CA ALA A 75 -22.12 -12.21 -0.06
C ALA A 75 -21.14 -11.11 0.38
N GLU A 76 -19.91 -11.51 0.66
CA GLU A 76 -18.81 -10.67 1.11
C GLU A 76 -17.60 -10.83 0.18
N LEU A 77 -16.91 -9.72 -0.08
CA LEU A 77 -15.58 -9.71 -0.70
C LEU A 77 -14.52 -9.71 0.40
N HIS A 78 -13.67 -10.73 0.42
CA HIS A 78 -12.53 -10.83 1.32
C HIS A 78 -11.25 -10.47 0.56
N VAL A 79 -10.54 -9.45 1.05
CA VAL A 79 -9.25 -9.02 0.53
C VAL A 79 -8.20 -9.25 1.59
N TYR A 80 -7.13 -9.95 1.24
CA TYR A 80 -6.00 -10.27 2.09
C TYR A 80 -4.80 -9.40 1.65
N PRO A 81 -4.64 -8.20 2.24
CA PRO A 81 -3.46 -7.38 1.98
C PRO A 81 -2.21 -8.00 2.62
N PRO A 82 -1.03 -7.78 2.03
CA PRO A 82 0.23 -8.16 2.64
C PRO A 82 0.51 -7.30 3.88
N GLN A 83 1.47 -7.70 4.71
CA GLN A 83 1.73 -7.05 6.00
C GLN A 83 2.12 -5.57 5.86
N GLN A 84 2.79 -5.25 4.77
CA GLN A 84 3.26 -3.91 4.39
C GLN A 84 2.12 -2.97 3.93
N ALA A 85 0.92 -3.48 3.68
CA ALA A 85 -0.19 -2.69 3.14
C ALA A 85 -1.29 -2.48 4.18
N ASP A 86 -1.79 -1.25 4.26
CA ASP A 86 -2.90 -0.86 5.12
C ASP A 86 -4.07 -0.34 4.29
N PHE A 87 -5.29 -0.67 4.71
CA PHE A 87 -6.50 -0.27 4.02
C PHE A 87 -6.85 1.19 4.34
N THR A 88 -6.97 2.02 3.30
CA THR A 88 -7.34 3.44 3.44
C THR A 88 -8.84 3.63 3.33
N GLY A 89 -9.49 2.97 2.37
CA GLY A 89 -10.93 3.09 2.17
C GLY A 89 -11.41 2.62 0.81
N ALA A 90 -12.73 2.58 0.64
CA ALA A 90 -13.37 2.35 -0.65
C ALA A 90 -13.68 3.70 -1.33
N VAL A 91 -13.32 3.83 -2.61
CA VAL A 91 -13.57 5.05 -3.40
C VAL A 91 -15.06 5.17 -3.67
N ARG A 92 -15.59 6.39 -3.51
CA ARG A 92 -16.99 6.71 -3.82
C ARG A 92 -17.06 7.48 -5.13
N SER A 93 -17.67 6.88 -6.14
CA SER A 93 -17.98 7.54 -7.42
C SER A 93 -19.42 7.21 -7.83
N GLN A 94 -20.01 8.02 -8.72
CA GLN A 94 -21.35 7.78 -9.25
C GLN A 94 -21.43 6.49 -10.08
N THR A 95 -20.30 6.04 -10.64
CA THR A 95 -20.18 4.81 -11.44
C THR A 95 -19.79 3.58 -10.62
N LEU A 96 -19.34 3.76 -9.38
CA LEU A 96 -18.85 2.70 -8.50
C LEU A 96 -19.89 2.37 -7.43
N SER A 97 -19.96 1.09 -7.07
CA SER A 97 -20.84 0.65 -6.00
C SER A 97 -20.32 1.15 -4.66
N ARG A 98 -21.20 1.78 -3.86
CA ARG A 98 -20.87 2.20 -2.51
C ARG A 98 -20.80 0.98 -1.59
N LEU A 99 -19.63 0.37 -1.49
CA LEU A 99 -19.41 -0.77 -0.61
C LEU A 99 -19.18 -0.33 0.84
N SER A 100 -19.76 -1.09 1.77
CA SER A 100 -19.43 -1.03 3.19
C SER A 100 -18.28 -1.99 3.43
N CYS A 101 -17.11 -1.46 3.78
CA CYS A 101 -15.90 -2.25 4.00
C CYS A 101 -15.39 -2.06 5.42
N ALA A 102 -15.03 -3.17 6.07
CA ALA A 102 -14.46 -3.20 7.40
C ALA A 102 -13.12 -3.95 7.39
N TYR A 103 -12.12 -3.37 8.06
CA TYR A 103 -10.85 -4.03 8.30
C TYR A 103 -10.98 -4.95 9.52
N LYS A 104 -10.63 -6.22 9.35
CA LYS A 104 -10.59 -7.24 10.41
C LYS A 104 -9.16 -7.79 10.53
N LYS A 105 -8.75 -8.09 11.76
CA LYS A 105 -7.47 -8.75 12.04
C LYS A 105 -7.76 -9.98 12.88
N GLU A 106 -7.66 -11.15 12.26
CA GLU A 106 -7.93 -12.44 12.91
C GLU A 106 -6.69 -13.31 12.79
N ASN A 107 -6.21 -13.88 13.90
CA ASN A 107 -5.05 -14.78 13.94
C ASN A 107 -3.83 -14.24 13.16
N GLN A 108 -3.50 -12.95 13.36
CA GLN A 108 -2.40 -12.23 12.69
C GLN A 108 -2.58 -11.98 11.17
N THR A 109 -3.66 -12.48 10.57
CA THR A 109 -4.00 -12.21 9.16
C THR A 109 -4.78 -10.91 9.08
N LYS A 110 -4.25 -9.94 8.34
CA LYS A 110 -4.98 -8.72 7.97
C LYS A 110 -5.99 -9.08 6.88
N MET A 111 -7.24 -8.65 7.03
CA MET A 111 -8.25 -8.82 5.97
C MET A 111 -9.17 -7.60 5.90
N VAL A 112 -9.63 -7.28 4.71
CA VAL A 112 -10.70 -6.30 4.47
C VAL A 112 -11.91 -7.06 3.97
N VAL A 113 -13.04 -6.87 4.62
CA VAL A 113 -14.32 -7.49 4.27
C VAL A 113 -15.25 -6.40 3.75
N CYS A 114 -15.75 -6.56 2.53
CA CYS A 114 -16.72 -5.64 1.95
C CYS A 114 -18.04 -6.35 1.63
N ASP A 115 -19.16 -5.74 2.01
CA ASP A 115 -20.50 -6.30 1.77
C ASP A 115 -20.89 -6.14 0.30
N LEU A 116 -21.11 -7.26 -0.42
CA LEU A 116 -21.54 -7.26 -1.83
C LEU A 116 -23.07 -7.37 -1.97
N GLY A 117 -23.76 -7.84 -0.94
CA GLY A 117 -25.21 -7.87 -0.87
C GLY A 117 -25.77 -9.06 -0.10
N ASN A 118 -27.00 -8.92 0.40
CA ASN A 118 -27.68 -9.99 1.13
C ASN A 118 -29.16 -10.09 0.69
N PRO A 119 -29.50 -10.91 -0.33
CA PRO A 119 -28.58 -11.63 -1.21
C PRO A 119 -28.00 -10.74 -2.32
N MET A 120 -26.80 -11.05 -2.79
CA MET A 120 -26.30 -10.61 -4.09
C MET A 120 -27.03 -11.39 -5.18
N LYS A 121 -28.00 -10.74 -5.83
CA LYS A 121 -28.88 -11.35 -6.83
C LYS A 121 -28.11 -11.90 -8.03
N GLY A 122 -28.65 -12.93 -8.67
CA GLY A 122 -28.16 -13.44 -9.95
C GLY A 122 -28.13 -12.36 -11.03
N GLY A 123 -27.09 -12.36 -11.86
CA GLY A 123 -26.82 -11.36 -12.90
C GLY A 123 -26.29 -10.01 -12.36
N THR A 124 -26.03 -9.88 -11.06
CA THR A 124 -25.50 -8.64 -10.48
C THR A 124 -24.01 -8.52 -10.73
N LYS A 125 -23.58 -7.36 -11.23
CA LYS A 125 -22.18 -6.98 -11.35
C LYS A 125 -21.88 -5.74 -10.51
N VAL A 126 -20.91 -5.86 -9.62
CA VAL A 126 -20.47 -4.83 -8.68
C VAL A 126 -19.05 -4.42 -9.07
N LEU A 127 -18.88 -3.13 -9.35
CA LEU A 127 -17.58 -2.50 -9.59
C LEU A 127 -17.21 -1.67 -8.37
N ALA A 128 -16.00 -1.86 -7.85
CA ALA A 128 -15.50 -1.14 -6.70
C ALA A 128 -14.00 -0.86 -6.82
N GLU A 129 -13.56 0.21 -6.18
CA GLU A 129 -12.16 0.57 -6.06
C GLU A 129 -11.80 0.63 -4.59
N LEU A 130 -10.76 -0.12 -4.20
CA LEU A 130 -10.25 -0.13 -2.83
C LEU A 130 -8.86 0.49 -2.80
N GLN A 131 -8.67 1.49 -1.95
CA GLN A 131 -7.40 2.18 -1.76
C GLN A 131 -6.62 1.55 -0.61
N PHE A 132 -5.35 1.30 -0.87
CA PHE A 132 -4.37 0.80 0.08
C PHE A 132 -3.17 1.74 0.09
N SER A 133 -2.58 1.90 1.27
CA SER A 133 -1.30 2.56 1.45
C SER A 133 -0.25 1.49 1.73
N VAL A 134 0.78 1.42 0.89
CA VAL A 134 1.85 0.44 1.03
C VAL A 134 3.07 1.13 1.65
N HIS A 135 3.42 0.72 2.87
CA HIS A 135 4.49 1.27 3.66
C HIS A 135 5.66 0.28 3.79
N GLN A 136 6.88 0.80 4.00
CA GLN A 136 8.04 0.02 4.44
C GLN A 136 8.24 -1.30 3.69
N LEU A 137 8.60 -1.17 2.42
CA LEU A 137 9.05 -2.30 1.62
C LEU A 137 10.47 -2.67 2.04
N SER A 138 10.68 -3.92 2.46
CA SER A 138 12.04 -4.39 2.75
C SER A 138 12.86 -4.41 1.46
N GLU A 139 14.18 -4.24 1.55
CA GLU A 139 15.07 -4.30 0.37
C GLU A 139 15.04 -5.68 -0.32
N GLU A 140 14.50 -6.71 0.34
CA GLU A 140 14.37 -8.07 -0.18
C GLU A 140 13.06 -8.30 -0.95
N ASP A 141 12.04 -7.48 -0.71
CA ASP A 141 10.75 -7.61 -1.37
C ASP A 141 10.88 -7.17 -2.85
N THR A 142 10.35 -7.99 -3.76
CA THR A 142 10.33 -7.68 -5.21
C THR A 142 8.96 -7.29 -5.73
N SER A 143 7.90 -7.66 -4.98
CA SER A 143 6.52 -7.42 -5.37
C SER A 143 5.60 -7.46 -4.16
N VAL A 144 4.44 -6.84 -4.30
CA VAL A 144 3.37 -6.79 -3.31
C VAL A 144 2.17 -7.53 -3.88
N ARG A 145 1.71 -8.57 -3.18
CA ARG A 145 0.62 -9.45 -3.62
C ARG A 145 -0.60 -9.26 -2.74
N PHE A 146 -1.74 -9.01 -3.37
CA PHE A 146 -3.06 -9.00 -2.75
C PHE A 146 -3.83 -10.23 -3.22
N ASP A 147 -4.37 -11.00 -2.28
CA ASP A 147 -5.27 -12.10 -2.61
C ASP A 147 -6.71 -11.68 -2.31
N LEU A 148 -7.63 -12.01 -3.22
CA LEU A 148 -9.03 -11.66 -3.11
C LEU A 148 -9.91 -12.88 -3.37
N GLN A 149 -11.03 -12.96 -2.66
CA GLN A 149 -12.02 -14.03 -2.81
C GLN A 149 -13.41 -13.54 -2.41
N ILE A 150 -14.44 -13.99 -3.12
CA ILE A 150 -15.84 -13.78 -2.71
C ILE A 150 -16.29 -14.98 -1.89
N VAL A 151 -16.98 -14.73 -0.79
CA VAL A 151 -17.54 -15.74 0.12
C VAL A 151 -19.02 -15.43 0.37
N SER A 152 -19.84 -16.46 0.48
CA SER A 152 -21.28 -16.39 0.77
C SER A 152 -21.67 -17.48 1.77
N SER A 153 -22.87 -17.37 2.36
CA SER A 153 -23.39 -18.35 3.32
C SER A 153 -24.18 -19.50 2.67
N ASN A 154 -24.20 -19.58 1.34
CA ASN A 154 -24.85 -20.67 0.60
C ASN A 154 -24.22 -22.05 0.93
N GLN A 155 -25.00 -23.12 0.75
CA GLN A 155 -24.52 -24.49 0.98
C GLN A 155 -23.64 -25.02 -0.17
N PHE A 156 -23.84 -24.51 -1.39
CA PHE A 156 -23.15 -24.95 -2.60
C PHE A 156 -22.55 -23.74 -3.32
N ASN A 157 -21.40 -23.93 -3.99
CA ASN A 157 -20.68 -22.89 -4.74
C ASN A 157 -20.50 -21.58 -3.98
N ASN A 158 -20.31 -21.67 -2.67
CA ASN A 158 -20.36 -20.52 -1.78
C ASN A 158 -19.15 -19.59 -1.87
N THR A 159 -18.14 -19.95 -2.66
CA THR A 159 -16.88 -19.22 -2.80
C THR A 159 -16.48 -19.07 -4.26
N SER A 160 -15.89 -17.93 -4.61
CA SER A 160 -15.24 -17.75 -5.90
C SER A 160 -13.84 -18.38 -5.91
N PRO A 161 -13.25 -18.61 -7.09
CA PRO A 161 -11.81 -18.81 -7.21
C PRO A 161 -11.06 -17.63 -6.55
N ARG A 162 -9.93 -17.93 -5.92
CA ARG A 162 -9.04 -16.90 -5.38
C ARG A 162 -8.28 -16.24 -6.53
N VAL A 163 -8.29 -14.92 -6.56
CA VAL A 163 -7.58 -14.12 -7.57
C VAL A 163 -6.54 -13.26 -6.89
N SER A 164 -5.38 -13.13 -7.50
CA SER A 164 -4.26 -12.38 -6.93
C SER A 164 -3.85 -11.23 -7.83
N SER A 165 -3.65 -10.06 -7.23
CA SER A 165 -3.06 -8.89 -7.90
C SER A 165 -1.65 -8.69 -7.37
N THR A 166 -0.65 -8.78 -8.25
CA THR A 166 0.76 -8.59 -7.90
C THR A 166 1.27 -7.31 -8.55
N THR A 167 1.72 -6.36 -7.73
CA THR A 167 2.33 -5.11 -8.18
C THR A 167 3.84 -5.17 -7.95
N LYS A 168 4.64 -4.83 -8.97
CA LYS A 168 6.10 -4.91 -8.87
C LYS A 168 6.67 -3.74 -8.08
N LEU A 169 7.77 -3.98 -7.38
CA LEU A 169 8.53 -2.94 -6.73
C LEU A 169 9.61 -2.44 -7.68
N ALA A 170 9.75 -1.12 -7.79
CA ALA A 170 10.75 -0.46 -8.60
C ALA A 170 11.58 0.48 -7.72
N VAL A 171 12.84 0.67 -8.13
CA VAL A 171 13.77 1.60 -7.49
C VAL A 171 13.88 2.84 -8.36
N LEU A 172 13.72 4.02 -7.75
CA LEU A 172 13.88 5.31 -8.40
C LEU A 172 14.66 6.26 -7.51
N ALA A 173 15.96 6.40 -7.78
CA ALA A 173 16.82 7.41 -7.19
C ALA A 173 17.08 8.53 -8.21
N LYS A 174 16.75 9.77 -7.85
CA LYS A 174 16.98 10.95 -8.72
C LYS A 174 18.16 11.73 -8.15
N VAL A 175 19.35 11.27 -8.47
CA VAL A 175 20.59 11.86 -7.96
C VAL A 175 21.00 13.05 -8.83
N SER A 176 21.29 14.18 -8.17
CA SER A 176 21.78 15.40 -8.80
C SER A 176 23.03 15.88 -8.09
N ILE A 177 23.96 16.46 -8.86
CA ILE A 177 25.15 17.10 -8.34
C ILE A 177 25.12 18.59 -8.67
N ARG A 178 25.49 19.42 -7.70
CA ARG A 178 25.62 20.87 -7.85
C ARG A 178 27.01 21.29 -7.43
N GLY A 179 27.60 22.22 -8.17
CA GLY A 179 28.93 22.76 -7.89
C GLY A 179 28.86 24.29 -7.82
N SER A 180 29.65 24.90 -6.93
CA SER A 180 29.81 26.34 -6.86
C SER A 180 31.25 26.72 -6.52
N SER A 181 31.70 27.86 -7.05
CA SER A 181 33.02 28.42 -6.79
C SER A 181 32.89 29.77 -6.09
N SER A 182 33.70 29.99 -5.05
CA SER A 182 33.79 31.25 -4.32
C SER A 182 35.25 31.67 -4.16
N PRO A 183 35.71 32.75 -4.83
CA PRO A 183 34.95 33.57 -5.77
C PRO A 183 34.71 32.88 -7.13
N SER A 184 33.67 33.29 -7.86
CA SER A 184 33.35 32.75 -9.19
C SER A 184 34.31 33.20 -10.30
N GLN A 185 35.03 34.29 -10.05
CA GLN A 185 36.05 34.83 -10.94
C GLN A 185 37.13 35.54 -10.15
N VAL A 186 38.35 35.55 -10.70
CA VAL A 186 39.48 36.31 -10.16
C VAL A 186 39.86 37.37 -11.20
N LEU A 187 39.83 38.64 -10.80
CA LEU A 187 40.25 39.75 -11.65
C LEU A 187 41.75 40.00 -11.50
N LEU A 188 42.47 40.08 -12.62
CA LEU A 188 43.89 40.40 -12.65
C LEU A 188 44.10 41.85 -13.13
N PRO A 189 45.10 42.59 -12.59
CA PRO A 189 46.06 42.17 -11.56
C PRO A 189 45.48 42.18 -10.13
N ILE A 190 46.00 41.30 -9.27
CA ILE A 190 45.60 41.21 -7.86
C ILE A 190 46.15 42.42 -7.09
N ALA A 191 45.28 43.12 -6.35
CA ALA A 191 45.67 44.28 -5.57
C ALA A 191 46.70 43.92 -4.49
N ASN A 192 47.76 44.72 -4.37
CA ASN A 192 48.85 44.56 -3.38
C ASN A 192 49.60 43.22 -3.45
N TRP A 193 49.44 42.44 -4.52
CA TRP A 193 50.21 41.22 -4.70
C TRP A 193 51.61 41.53 -5.22
N ALA A 194 52.62 41.00 -4.54
CA ALA A 194 54.02 41.10 -4.93
C ALA A 194 54.69 39.74 -4.78
N VAL A 195 55.56 39.39 -5.73
CA VAL A 195 56.28 38.12 -5.70
C VAL A 195 57.19 38.06 -4.48
N LYS A 196 56.98 37.08 -3.60
CA LYS A 196 57.88 36.75 -2.48
C LYS A 196 58.48 35.36 -2.66
N THR A 197 59.79 35.24 -2.42
CA THR A 197 60.53 33.97 -2.53
C THR A 197 61.34 33.70 -1.26
N PRO A 198 61.01 32.66 -0.47
CA PRO A 198 59.86 31.76 -0.62
C PRO A 198 58.54 32.42 -0.18
N PRO A 199 57.38 32.06 -0.75
CA PRO A 199 56.07 32.43 -0.21
C PRO A 199 55.87 31.75 1.15
N VAL A 200 55.37 32.49 2.15
CA VAL A 200 55.21 32.01 3.53
C VAL A 200 53.74 31.91 3.92
N VAL A 201 52.90 32.84 3.45
CA VAL A 201 51.45 32.88 3.72
C VAL A 201 50.64 32.73 2.43
N GLY A 202 49.37 32.33 2.54
CA GLY A 202 48.48 32.15 1.38
C GLY A 202 48.39 33.40 0.49
N ASP A 203 48.37 34.59 1.11
CA ASP A 203 48.34 35.88 0.41
C ASP A 203 49.58 36.13 -0.47
N ASP A 204 50.72 35.48 -0.18
CA ASP A 204 51.92 35.56 -1.02
C ASP A 204 51.75 34.78 -2.33
N ILE A 205 50.86 33.78 -2.35
CA ILE A 205 50.55 32.94 -3.51
C ILE A 205 49.42 33.57 -4.32
N GLY A 206 48.33 33.96 -3.66
CA GLY A 206 47.15 34.56 -4.31
C GLY A 206 45.86 34.37 -3.51
N PRO A 207 44.71 34.82 -4.04
CA PRO A 207 43.42 34.69 -3.37
C PRO A 207 43.02 33.23 -3.24
N GLN A 208 42.38 32.90 -2.11
CA GLN A 208 41.77 31.59 -1.91
C GLN A 208 40.60 31.38 -2.86
N ILE A 209 40.53 30.20 -3.48
CA ILE A 209 39.40 29.75 -4.30
C ILE A 209 38.79 28.52 -3.63
N LEU A 210 37.53 28.63 -3.21
CA LEU A 210 36.75 27.53 -2.63
C LEU A 210 35.83 26.93 -3.69
N GLN A 211 35.95 25.64 -3.96
CA GLN A 211 35.02 24.87 -4.79
C GLN A 211 34.18 23.96 -3.89
N VAL A 212 32.85 24.09 -3.94
CA VAL A 212 31.89 23.29 -3.15
C VAL A 212 31.08 22.42 -4.09
N TYR A 213 31.02 21.12 -3.80
CA TYR A 213 30.21 20.15 -4.53
C TYR A 213 29.18 19.51 -3.59
N GLU A 214 27.91 19.51 -4.00
CA GLU A 214 26.78 18.95 -3.26
C GLU A 214 26.14 17.82 -4.08
N LEU A 215 26.04 16.63 -3.49
CA LEU A 215 25.34 15.47 -4.07
C LEU A 215 24.02 15.28 -3.33
N GLN A 216 22.90 15.34 -4.06
CA GLN A 216 21.56 15.25 -3.49
C GLN A 216 20.72 14.21 -4.23
N ASN A 217 20.09 13.29 -3.48
CA ASN A 217 19.06 12.39 -3.99
C ASN A 217 17.67 13.00 -3.77
N ASN A 218 16.99 13.34 -4.85
CA ASN A 218 15.61 13.85 -4.86
C ASN A 218 14.60 12.75 -5.21
N GLY A 219 15.03 11.50 -5.35
CA GLY A 219 14.15 10.37 -5.63
C GLY A 219 13.62 9.73 -4.34
N PRO A 220 12.51 8.97 -4.42
CA PRO A 220 11.96 8.27 -3.27
C PRO A 220 12.89 7.17 -2.76
N SER A 221 13.61 6.49 -3.65
CA SER A 221 14.45 5.36 -3.27
C SER A 221 15.84 5.80 -2.84
N THR A 222 16.33 5.22 -1.75
CA THR A 222 17.70 5.39 -1.26
C THR A 222 18.70 4.59 -2.11
N PHE A 223 19.99 4.93 -1.98
CA PHE A 223 21.08 4.13 -2.54
C PHE A 223 22.11 3.83 -1.45
N SER A 224 22.78 2.68 -1.53
CA SER A 224 23.71 2.23 -0.51
C SER A 224 25.13 2.76 -0.70
N LYS A 225 25.57 2.96 -1.95
CA LYS A 225 26.92 3.42 -2.30
C LYS A 225 26.88 4.37 -3.50
N ALA A 226 27.74 5.37 -3.48
CA ALA A 226 28.00 6.28 -4.59
C ALA A 226 29.50 6.60 -4.66
N ALA A 227 30.00 6.92 -5.86
CA ALA A 227 31.35 7.41 -6.09
C ALA A 227 31.27 8.80 -6.73
N LEU A 228 32.10 9.72 -6.26
CA LEU A 228 32.23 11.07 -6.80
C LEU A 228 33.68 11.28 -7.27
N GLU A 229 33.85 11.53 -8.57
CA GLU A 229 35.16 11.81 -9.17
C GLU A 229 35.27 13.31 -9.47
N VAL A 230 36.31 13.95 -8.94
CA VAL A 230 36.58 15.38 -9.12
C VAL A 230 37.89 15.55 -9.88
N PHE A 231 37.80 16.05 -11.12
CA PHE A 231 38.96 16.40 -11.92
C PHE A 231 39.43 17.81 -11.59
N TRP A 232 40.59 17.91 -10.93
CA TRP A 232 41.17 19.19 -10.50
C TRP A 232 42.31 19.62 -11.44
N PRO A 233 42.29 20.86 -11.99
CA PRO A 233 43.42 21.39 -12.76
C PRO A 233 44.55 21.79 -11.79
N TYR A 234 45.61 20.99 -11.72
CA TYR A 234 46.83 21.26 -10.93
C TYR A 234 47.91 21.96 -11.76
#